data_AF-A0A6P0P3L4-F1
#
_entry.id   AF-A0A6P0P3L4-F1
#
_cell.length_a   1.000
_cell.length_b   1.000
_cell.length_c   1.000
_cell.angle_alpha   90.00
_cell.angle_beta   90.00
_cell.angle_gamma   90.00
#
_symmetry.space_group_name_H-M   'P 1'
#
loop_
_entity.id
_entity.type
_entity.pdbx_description
1 polymer ?
#
loop_
_entity_poly.entity_id
_entity_poly.type
_entity_poly.pdbx_seq_one_letter_code
_entity_poly.pdbx_strand_id
1 'polypeptide(L)' 'MGIEESQSAQSVKDFISKQQIALKEAKETRYWLRLLIETEMIEPEKITKLLDECEQLMKILAKSIVTSKQKLKH' A
#
# COMPACT_ATOMS: atom_id res chain seq x y z
N MET A 1 -29.91 5.12 -11.36
CA MET A 1 -28.59 5.75 -11.21
C MET A 1 -28.76 7.04 -10.42
N GLY A 2 -28.95 6.88 -9.11
CA GLY A 2 -29.21 7.98 -8.19
C GLY A 2 -27.91 8.75 -7.91
N ILE A 3 -28.04 10.03 -7.56
CA ILE A 3 -26.90 10.90 -7.21
C ILE A 3 -26.04 10.28 -6.08
N GLU A 4 -26.65 9.52 -5.16
CA GLU A 4 -25.98 8.78 -4.08
C GLU A 4 -25.05 7.66 -4.57
N GLU A 5 -25.43 6.92 -5.61
CA GLU A 5 -24.59 5.87 -6.21
C GLU A 5 -23.37 6.48 -6.91
N SER A 6 -23.56 7.62 -7.58
CA SER A 6 -22.50 8.37 -8.25
C SER A 6 -21.49 8.96 -7.25
N GLN A 7 -21.96 9.55 -6.15
CA GLN A 7 -21.09 10.07 -5.09
C GLN A 7 -20.32 8.95 -4.38
N SER A 8 -20.96 7.82 -4.09
CA SER A 8 -20.32 6.66 -3.47
C SER A 8 -19.23 6.08 -4.38
N ALA A 9 -19.52 5.89 -5.67
CA ALA A 9 -18.55 5.42 -6.64
C ALA A 9 -17.35 6.38 -6.80
N GLN A 10 -17.59 7.70 -6.75
CA GLN A 10 -16.52 8.70 -6.79
C GLN A 10 -15.64 8.65 -5.53
N SER A 11 -16.23 8.50 -4.34
CA SER A 11 -15.51 8.37 -3.08
C SER A 11 -14.66 7.09 -3.02
N VAL A 12 -15.18 5.96 -3.51
CA VAL A 12 -14.43 4.70 -3.56
C VAL A 12 -13.24 4.78 -4.52
N LYS A 13 -13.37 5.48 -5.66
CA LYS A 13 -12.24 5.74 -6.57
C LYS A 13 -11.14 6.56 -5.91
N ASP A 14 -11.50 7.62 -5.18
CA ASP A 14 -10.53 8.42 -4.41
C ASP A 14 -9.83 7.60 -3.33
N PHE A 15 -10.58 6.78 -2.59
CA PHE A 15 -10.02 5.84 -1.62
C PHE A 15 -9.00 4.89 -2.28
N ILE A 16 -9.35 4.27 -3.41
CA ILE A 16 -8.43 3.40 -4.16
C ILE A 16 -7.16 4.15 -4.58
N SER A 17 -7.30 5.38 -5.10
CA SER A 17 -6.17 6.21 -5.53
C SER A 17 -5.19 6.46 -4.37
N LYS A 18 -5.70 6.88 -3.21
CA LYS A 18 -4.90 7.11 -2.00
C LYS A 18 -4.19 5.84 -1.52
N GLN A 19 -4.87 4.69 -1.54
CA GLN A 19 -4.25 3.41 -1.19
C GLN A 19 -3.16 2.99 -2.19
N GLN A 20 -3.30 3.31 -3.47
CA GLN A 20 -2.26 3.06 -4.48
C GLN A 20 -1.03 3.94 -4.26
N ILE A 21 -1.20 5.20 -3.85
CA ILE A 21 -0.10 6.08 -3.47
C ILE A 21 0.64 5.50 -2.26
N ALA A 22 -0.09 5.14 -1.19
CA ALA A 22 0.50 4.52 0.00
C ALA A 22 1.26 3.21 -0.34
N LEU A 23 0.72 2.38 -1.24
CA LEU A 23 1.41 1.17 -1.69
C LEU A 23 2.69 1.47 -2.47
N LYS A 24 2.72 2.56 -3.25
CA LYS A 24 3.92 3.02 -3.96
C LYS A 24 4.98 3.49 -2.96
N GLU A 25 4.60 4.34 -2.01
CA GLU A 25 5.49 4.84 -0.96
C GLU A 25 6.05 3.69 -0.12
N ALA A 26 5.23 2.72 0.28
CA ALA A 26 5.71 1.53 1.02
C ALA A 26 6.75 0.72 0.24
N LYS A 27 6.61 0.60 -1.09
CA LYS A 27 7.63 -0.06 -1.94
C LYS A 27 8.93 0.74 -1.97
N GLU A 28 8.86 2.06 -2.05
CA GLU A 28 10.03 2.94 -1.98
C GLU A 28 10.72 2.84 -0.60
N THR A 29 9.96 2.84 0.50
CA THR A 29 10.50 2.60 1.85
C THR A 29 11.22 1.25 1.93
N ARG A 30 10.61 0.17 1.44
CA ARG A 30 11.24 -1.16 1.41
C ARG A 30 12.54 -1.17 0.60
N TYR A 31 12.59 -0.43 -0.51
CA TYR A 31 13.80 -0.27 -1.29
C TYR A 31 14.90 0.42 -0.48
N TRP A 32 14.58 1.54 0.18
CA TRP A 32 15.56 2.24 1.02
C TRP A 32 16.05 1.40 2.21
N LEU A 33 15.17 0.63 2.85
CA LEU A 33 15.55 -0.30 3.92
C LEU A 33 16.52 -1.38 3.43
N ARG A 34 16.33 -1.89 2.21
CA ARG A 34 17.26 -2.85 1.59
C ARG A 34 18.59 -2.19 1.23
N LEU A 35 18.54 -0.97 0.68
CA LEU A 35 19.75 -0.24 0.33
C LEU A 35 20.63 0.02 1.56
N LEU A 36 20.03 0.36 2.72
CA LEU A 36 20.77 0.55 3.98
C LEU A 36 21.53 -0.71 4.43
N ILE A 37 21.00 -1.89 4.11
CA ILE A 37 21.67 -3.17 4.37
C ILE A 37 22.79 -3.39 3.34
N GLU A 38 22.49 -3.17 2.06
CA GLU A 38 23.44 -3.37 0.95
C GLU A 38 24.65 -2.42 1.03
N THR A 39 24.47 -1.22 1.60
CA THR A 39 25.55 -0.26 1.82
C THR A 39 26.28 -0.44 3.15
N GLU A 40 25.98 -1.53 3.88
CA GLU A 40 26.56 -1.85 5.20
C GLU A 40 26.40 -0.72 6.24
N MET A 41 25.42 0.17 6.04
CA MET A 41 25.16 1.29 6.95
C MET A 41 24.49 0.84 8.24
N ILE A 42 23.74 -0.26 8.18
CA ILE A 42 23.02 -0.85 9.31
C ILE A 42 23.06 -2.39 9.21
N GLU A 43 23.30 -3.05 10.33
CA GLU A 43 23.22 -4.52 10.47
C GLU A 43 21.82 -5.05 10.07
N PRO A 44 21.74 -6.11 9.24
CA PRO A 44 20.47 -6.68 8.78
C PRO A 44 19.49 -7.01 9.92
N GLU A 45 20.01 -7.48 11.06
CA GLU A 45 19.23 -7.89 12.22
C GLU A 45 18.41 -6.73 12.81
N LYS A 46 18.91 -5.49 12.68
CA LYS A 46 18.24 -4.28 13.18
C LYS A 46 17.07 -3.85 12.29
N ILE A 47 17.05 -4.26 11.03
CA ILE A 47 16.06 -3.85 10.02
C ILE A 47 15.11 -4.99 9.62
N THR A 48 15.47 -6.25 9.89
CA THR A 48 14.68 -7.43 9.48
C THR A 48 13.21 -7.34 9.92
N LYS A 49 12.94 -6.90 11.16
CA LYS A 49 11.58 -6.70 11.65
C LYS A 49 10.83 -5.59 10.90
N LEU A 50 11.49 -4.48 10.61
CA LEU A 50 10.90 -3.37 9.85
C LEU A 50 10.61 -3.76 8.39
N LEU A 51 11.47 -4.57 7.78
CA LEU A 51 11.23 -5.11 6.43
C LEU A 51 10.01 -6.04 6.40
N ASP A 52 9.85 -6.90 7.40
CA ASP A 52 8.68 -7.77 7.53
C ASP A 52 7.40 -6.96 7.73
N GLU A 53 7.39 -5.99 8.66
CA GLU A 53 6.25 -5.08 8.87
C GLU A 53 5.89 -4.31 7.59
N CYS A 54 6.88 -3.81 6.87
CA CYS A 54 6.68 -3.13 5.58
C CYS A 54 6.03 -4.06 4.54
N GLU A 55 6.45 -5.32 4.49
CA GLU A 55 5.86 -6.31 3.59
C GLU A 55 4.42 -6.68 3.98
N GLN A 56 4.12 -6.79 5.28
CA GLN A 56 2.77 -7.00 5.79
C GLN A 56 1.86 -5.83 5.41
N LEU A 57 2.32 -4.58 5.58
CA LEU A 57 1.58 -3.38 5.18
C LEU A 57 1.31 -3.36 3.67
N MET A 58 2.30 -3.69 2.85
CA MET A 58 2.10 -3.80 1.40
C MET A 58 1.02 -4.82 1.04
N LYS A 59 0.99 -5.99 1.71
CA LYS A 59 -0.04 -7.02 1.50
C LYS A 59 -1.44 -6.52 1.88
N ILE A 60 -1.56 -5.83 3.01
CA ILE A 60 -2.82 -5.25 3.48
C ILE A 60 -3.33 -4.19 2.49
N LEU A 61 -2.47 -3.26 2.07
CA LEU A 61 -2.81 -2.22 1.10
C LEU A 61 -3.25 -2.82 -0.24
N ALA A 62 -2.50 -3.79 -0.76
CA ALA A 62 -2.83 -4.49 -2.00
C ALA A 62 -4.20 -5.20 -1.89
N LYS A 63 -4.46 -5.91 -0.78
CA LYS A 63 -5.73 -6.60 -0.56
C LYS A 63 -6.89 -5.61 -0.43
N SER A 64 -6.69 -4.48 0.26
CA SER A 64 -7.67 -3.40 0.37
C SER A 64 -8.04 -2.83 -1.00
N ILE A 65 -7.06 -2.53 -1.85
CA ILE A 65 -7.28 -2.07 -3.23
C ILE A 65 -8.09 -3.08 -4.04
N VAL A 66 -7.72 -4.37 -3.99
CA VAL A 66 -8.44 -5.43 -4.72
C VAL A 66 -9.90 -5.52 -4.27
N THR A 67 -10.13 -5.48 -2.95
CA THR A 67 -11.47 -5.58 -2.36
C THR A 67 -12.32 -4.36 -2.74
N SER A 68 -11.76 -3.15 -2.68
CA SER A 68 -12.47 -1.93 -3.08
C SER A 68 -12.78 -1.89 -4.58
N LYS A 69 -11.88 -2.40 -5.43
CA LYS A 69 -12.14 -2.52 -6.88
C LYS A 69 -13.25 -3.53 -7.19
N GLN A 70 -13.37 -4.62 -6.43
CA GLN A 70 -14.47 -5.58 -6.59
C GLN A 70 -15.82 -4.96 -6.26
N LYS A 71 -15.90 -4.15 -5.19
CA LYS A 71 -17.12 -3.40 -4.83
C LYS A 71 -17.57 -2.38 -5.87
N LEU A 72 -16.68 -1.92 -6.75
CA LEU A 72 -16.99 -0.95 -7.81
C LEU A 72 -17.46 -1.61 -9.12
N LYS A 73 -17.26 -2.93 -9.26
CA LYS A 73 -17.69 -3.73 -10.42
C LYS A 73 -19.09 -4.31 -10.27
N HIS A 74 -19.59 -4.37 -9.04
CA HIS A 74 -20.96 -4.71 -8.69
C HIS A 74 -21.76 -3.42 -8.49
#